data_AF-A0A4P6JZW5-F1
#
_entry.id   AF-A0A4P6JZW5-F1
#
_cell.length_a   1.000
_cell.length_b   1.000
_cell.length_c   1.000
_cell.angle_alpha   90.00
_cell.angle_beta   90.00
_cell.angle_gamma   90.00
#
_symmetry.space_group_name_H-M   'P 1'
#
loop_
_entity.id
_entity.type
_entity.pdbx_description
1 polymer ?
#
loop_
_entity_poly.entity_id
_entity_poly.type
_entity_poly.pdbx_seq_one_letter_code
_entity_poly.pdbx_strand_id
1 'polypeptide(L)'
;MRQPDELKQQTSQTAHDQGPQLDIAELSVTLEPLKSFFNSPAALDELEILGFCLHHLFIRLNTLYHIKLPELAESSQQARVSQLASQSITYRYALWSKLGEIKQLIQHVEPLCYLLKNSLIVLLDLLDARQAARKITRELQINQPYEQYLDYITSQERCEKTVKLLTTQLNDWQAYRRLAFTFAGQLAGSSPSLPQLTHMDAALNDLQESAQIIFGNILLDFQGISVGDDEAVATLLFDLMQKIDHLLQQIDILQQALPPLIKHYAIRKEMN
;
A
#
# COMPACT_ATOMS: atom_id res chain seq x y z
N MET A 1 44.65 49.11 0.13
CA MET A 1 43.44 48.73 0.91
C MET A 1 42.41 48.22 -0.08
N ARG A 2 42.28 46.90 -0.22
CA ARG A 2 41.28 46.23 -1.06
C ARG A 2 40.39 45.41 -0.11
N GLN A 3 39.08 45.64 -0.18
CA GLN A 3 38.06 44.82 0.48
C GLN A 3 37.92 43.47 -0.22
N PRO A 4 37.68 42.37 0.51
CA PRO A 4 37.18 41.14 -0.07
C PRO A 4 35.73 40.83 0.36
N ASP A 5 34.97 40.40 -0.65
CA ASP A 5 34.07 39.25 -0.67
C ASP A 5 32.82 39.24 0.23
N GLU A 6 31.74 39.77 -0.36
CA GLU A 6 30.37 39.34 -0.11
C GLU A 6 30.16 37.90 -0.60
N LEU A 7 30.27 36.93 0.32
CA LEU A 7 29.84 35.56 0.08
C LEU A 7 28.31 35.49 0.20
N LYS A 8 27.62 35.59 -0.95
CA LYS A 8 26.20 35.22 -1.06
C LYS A 8 26.05 33.72 -0.82
N GLN A 9 25.57 33.36 0.36
CA GLN A 9 25.01 32.03 0.63
C GLN A 9 23.69 31.90 -0.14
N GLN A 10 23.77 31.36 -1.35
CA GLN A 10 22.64 30.69 -2.00
C GLN A 10 22.60 29.26 -1.46
N THR A 11 21.92 29.08 -0.33
CA THR A 11 21.52 27.75 0.12
C THR A 11 20.27 27.38 -0.66
N SER A 12 20.44 26.49 -1.63
CA SER A 12 19.37 25.86 -2.40
C SER A 12 18.32 25.26 -1.47
N GLN A 13 17.17 25.92 -1.37
CA GLN A 13 15.94 25.26 -0.95
C GLN A 13 15.47 24.40 -2.12
N THR A 14 15.81 23.12 -2.07
CA THR A 14 15.13 22.07 -2.82
C THR A 14 13.65 22.11 -2.43
N ALA A 15 12.83 22.67 -3.30
CA ALA A 15 11.41 22.42 -3.31
C ALA A 15 11.21 20.92 -3.50
N HIS A 16 10.94 20.21 -2.40
CA HIS A 16 10.33 18.89 -2.48
C HIS A 16 8.94 19.13 -3.06
N ASP A 17 8.82 18.95 -4.37
CA ASP A 17 7.55 18.90 -5.06
C ASP A 17 6.81 17.68 -4.49
N GLN A 18 5.97 17.92 -3.49
CA GLN A 18 5.09 16.91 -2.94
C GLN A 18 4.08 16.61 -4.02
N GLY A 19 4.37 15.59 -4.84
CA GLY A 19 3.44 15.08 -5.83
C GLY A 19 2.06 14.82 -5.20
N PRO A 20 0.99 14.79 -6.02
CA PRO A 20 -0.38 14.71 -5.53
C PRO A 20 -0.53 13.54 -4.55
N GLN A 21 -0.75 13.88 -3.28
CA GLN A 21 -0.94 12.90 -2.21
C GLN A 21 -2.43 12.51 -2.19
N LEU A 22 -2.69 11.20 -2.25
CA LEU A 22 -4.04 10.66 -2.20
C LEU A 22 -4.65 10.95 -0.82
N ASP A 23 -5.74 11.70 -0.76
CA ASP A 23 -6.43 12.02 0.50
C ASP A 23 -7.31 10.84 0.97
N ILE A 24 -7.56 10.73 2.28
CA ILE A 24 -8.50 9.77 2.90
C ILE A 24 -9.87 9.87 2.22
N ALA A 25 -10.30 11.10 1.95
CA ALA A 25 -11.57 11.38 1.31
C ALA A 25 -11.64 10.79 -0.10
N GLU A 26 -10.53 10.73 -0.84
CA GLU A 26 -10.52 10.27 -2.23
C GLU A 26 -10.69 8.74 -2.30
N LEU A 27 -9.93 7.95 -1.52
CA LEU A 27 -10.10 6.48 -1.54
C LEU A 27 -11.49 6.05 -1.06
N SER A 28 -12.06 6.78 -0.09
CA SER A 28 -13.38 6.49 0.47
C SER A 28 -14.51 6.59 -0.56
N VAL A 29 -14.34 7.38 -1.63
CA VAL A 29 -15.30 7.50 -2.74
C VAL A 29 -15.48 6.14 -3.45
N THR A 30 -14.43 5.34 -3.55
CA THR A 30 -14.51 4.00 -4.20
C THR A 30 -15.41 3.02 -3.47
N LEU A 31 -15.72 3.28 -2.19
CA LEU A 31 -16.59 2.44 -1.35
C LEU A 31 -18.04 2.97 -1.26
N GLU A 32 -18.35 4.14 -1.85
CA GLU A 32 -19.73 4.68 -1.87
C GLU A 32 -20.77 3.71 -2.46
N PRO A 33 -20.48 2.94 -3.53
CA PRO A 33 -21.39 1.93 -4.05
C PRO A 33 -21.74 0.86 -3.01
N LEU A 34 -20.74 0.38 -2.25
CA LEU A 34 -20.94 -0.59 -1.17
C LEU A 34 -21.78 -0.02 -0.02
N LYS A 35 -21.53 1.25 0.36
CA LYS A 35 -22.32 1.94 1.40
C LYS A 35 -23.79 2.02 1.00
N SER A 36 -24.05 2.40 -0.24
CA SER A 36 -25.40 2.47 -0.82
C SER A 36 -26.05 1.09 -0.90
N PHE A 37 -25.27 0.05 -1.20
CA PHE A 37 -25.75 -1.32 -1.32
C PHE A 37 -26.23 -1.89 0.03
N PHE A 38 -25.42 -1.80 1.08
CA PHE A 38 -25.74 -2.43 2.37
C PHE A 38 -26.82 -1.68 3.16
N ASN A 39 -26.81 -0.33 3.17
CA ASN A 39 -27.79 0.54 3.84
C ASN A 39 -28.23 0.08 5.25
N SER A 40 -27.31 -0.48 6.02
CA SER A 40 -27.51 -0.96 7.40
C SER A 40 -26.47 -0.31 8.31
N PRO A 41 -26.83 0.18 9.51
CA PRO A 41 -25.87 0.81 10.42
C PRO A 41 -24.64 -0.06 10.70
N ALA A 42 -24.84 -1.35 10.98
CA ALA A 42 -23.74 -2.28 11.23
C ALA A 42 -22.80 -2.44 10.02
N ALA A 43 -23.34 -2.40 8.80
CA ALA A 43 -22.52 -2.46 7.60
C ALA A 43 -21.76 -1.16 7.34
N LEU A 44 -22.35 0.00 7.71
CA LEU A 44 -21.69 1.29 7.54
C LEU A 44 -20.46 1.39 8.43
N ASP A 45 -20.54 0.95 9.70
CA ASP A 45 -19.40 0.91 10.61
C ASP A 45 -18.26 0.03 10.04
N GLU A 46 -18.59 -1.16 9.52
CA GLU A 46 -17.58 -2.03 8.90
C GLU A 46 -17.00 -1.46 7.61
N LEU A 47 -17.80 -0.75 6.81
CA LEU A 47 -17.32 -0.07 5.60
C LEU A 47 -16.43 1.13 5.91
N GLU A 48 -16.64 1.81 7.05
CA GLU A 48 -15.74 2.83 7.56
C GLU A 48 -14.40 2.24 7.99
N ILE A 49 -14.42 1.12 8.72
CA ILE A 49 -13.22 0.37 9.09
C ILE A 49 -12.47 -0.10 7.83
N LEU A 50 -13.19 -0.64 6.84
CA LEU A 50 -12.64 -1.06 5.56
C LEU A 50 -11.95 0.12 4.84
N GLY A 51 -12.63 1.25 4.72
CA GLY A 51 -12.09 2.47 4.09
C GLY A 51 -10.85 3.00 4.81
N PHE A 52 -10.89 3.07 6.14
CA PHE A 52 -9.76 3.46 6.97
C PHE A 52 -8.55 2.55 6.71
N CYS A 53 -8.74 1.24 6.76
CA CYS A 53 -7.64 0.30 6.62
C CYS A 53 -7.08 0.28 5.21
N LEU A 54 -7.92 0.32 4.16
CA LEU A 54 -7.47 0.38 2.77
C LEU A 54 -6.66 1.65 2.50
N HIS A 55 -7.09 2.78 3.05
CA HIS A 55 -6.35 4.04 2.92
C HIS A 55 -4.98 3.96 3.57
N HIS A 56 -4.91 3.51 4.82
CA HIS A 56 -3.63 3.38 5.51
C HIS A 56 -2.73 2.33 4.88
N LEU A 57 -3.29 1.21 4.43
CA LEU A 57 -2.57 0.19 3.66
C LEU A 57 -1.95 0.82 2.41
N PHE A 58 -2.73 1.58 1.64
CA PHE A 58 -2.24 2.27 0.45
C PHE A 58 -1.08 3.21 0.77
N ILE A 59 -1.23 4.10 1.77
CA ILE A 59 -0.17 5.05 2.17
C ILE A 59 1.11 4.32 2.58
N ARG A 60 0.99 3.24 3.36
CA ARG A 60 2.15 2.49 3.83
C ARG A 60 2.88 1.83 2.67
N LEU A 61 2.15 1.16 1.79
CA LEU A 61 2.73 0.54 0.60
C LEU A 61 3.32 1.59 -0.35
N ASN A 62 2.64 2.71 -0.55
CA ASN A 62 3.16 3.84 -1.32
C ASN A 62 4.50 4.33 -0.74
N THR A 63 4.57 4.53 0.58
CA THR A 63 5.80 4.93 1.28
C THR A 63 6.91 3.89 1.13
N LEU A 64 6.57 2.59 1.18
CA LEU A 64 7.53 1.51 0.97
C LEU A 64 8.14 1.60 -0.44
N TYR A 65 7.29 1.61 -1.48
CA TYR A 65 7.75 1.53 -2.87
C TYR A 65 8.34 2.83 -3.42
N HIS A 66 7.85 4.00 -3.00
CA HIS A 66 8.31 5.30 -3.52
C HIS A 66 9.38 6.00 -2.70
N ILE A 67 9.56 5.62 -1.44
CA ILE A 67 10.49 6.32 -0.56
C ILE A 67 11.52 5.34 -0.03
N LYS A 68 11.08 4.32 0.71
CA LYS A 68 12.00 3.49 1.49
C LYS A 68 12.84 2.53 0.65
N LEU A 69 12.25 1.88 -0.35
CA LEU A 69 13.01 1.03 -1.26
C LEU A 69 13.98 1.82 -2.16
N PRO A 70 13.59 2.97 -2.75
CA PRO A 70 14.53 3.85 -3.45
C PRO A 70 15.67 4.36 -2.59
N GLU A 71 15.39 4.87 -1.39
CA GLU A 71 16.43 5.36 -0.48
C GLU A 71 17.45 4.27 -0.12
N LEU A 72 16.98 3.03 0.06
CA LEU A 72 17.85 1.87 0.29
C LEU A 72 18.70 1.57 -0.95
N ALA A 73 18.10 1.61 -2.14
CA ALA A 73 18.77 1.38 -3.41
C ALA A 73 19.89 2.40 -3.66
N GLU A 74 19.61 3.68 -3.49
CA GLU A 74 20.58 4.77 -3.63
C GLU A 74 21.74 4.62 -2.65
N SER A 75 21.44 4.33 -1.38
CA SER A 75 22.45 4.09 -0.34
C SER A 75 23.36 2.92 -0.71
N SER A 76 22.79 1.84 -1.27
CA SER A 76 23.55 0.68 -1.73
C SER A 76 24.44 0.99 -2.94
N GLN A 77 23.95 1.80 -3.88
CA GLN A 77 24.67 2.16 -5.11
C GLN A 77 25.85 3.09 -4.83
N GLN A 78 25.66 4.12 -3.98
CA GLN A 78 26.73 5.05 -3.60
C GLN A 78 27.92 4.32 -2.97
N ALA A 79 27.66 3.29 -2.17
CA ALA A 79 28.71 2.49 -1.54
C ALA A 79 29.49 1.61 -2.53
N ARG A 80 28.85 1.14 -3.61
CA ARG A 80 29.53 0.39 -4.68
C ARG A 80 30.50 1.25 -5.46
N VAL A 81 30.06 2.46 -5.84
CA VAL A 81 30.89 3.42 -6.57
C VAL A 81 32.13 3.79 -5.75
N SER A 82 31.97 3.89 -4.43
CA SER A 82 33.01 4.37 -3.54
C SER A 82 33.91 3.28 -2.95
N GLN A 83 33.86 2.02 -3.44
CA GLN A 83 34.63 0.78 -3.10
C GLN A 83 35.16 0.63 -1.65
N LEU A 84 35.98 1.57 -1.17
CA LEU A 84 36.37 1.77 0.23
C LEU A 84 35.19 2.05 1.19
N ALA A 85 34.09 2.64 0.71
CA ALA A 85 32.93 2.98 1.55
C ALA A 85 32.13 1.77 2.04
N SER A 86 32.20 0.63 1.34
CA SER A 86 31.47 -0.59 1.70
C SER A 86 31.88 -1.18 3.06
N GLN A 87 33.09 -0.87 3.53
CA GLN A 87 33.59 -1.23 4.86
C GLN A 87 33.42 -0.10 5.89
N SER A 88 32.93 1.07 5.47
CA SER A 88 32.76 2.19 6.39
C SER A 88 31.61 1.94 7.37
N ILE A 89 31.83 2.31 8.63
CA ILE A 89 30.83 2.24 9.70
C ILE A 89 29.58 3.06 9.32
N THR A 90 29.78 4.21 8.67
CA THR A 90 28.71 5.10 8.21
C THR A 90 27.77 4.42 7.21
N TYR A 91 28.32 3.68 6.24
CA TYR A 91 27.50 2.93 5.28
C TYR A 91 26.69 1.83 5.95
N ARG A 92 27.33 1.04 6.83
CA ARG A 92 26.64 -0.03 7.57
C ARG A 92 25.53 0.53 8.45
N TYR A 93 25.77 1.65 9.12
CA TYR A 93 24.75 2.37 9.89
C TYR A 93 23.57 2.79 9.01
N ALA A 94 23.84 3.40 7.86
CA ALA A 94 22.80 3.85 6.94
C ALA A 94 21.91 2.70 6.48
N LEU A 95 22.49 1.59 6.02
CA LEU A 95 21.73 0.40 5.64
C LEU A 95 20.95 -0.20 6.82
N TRP A 96 21.58 -0.32 7.99
CA TRP A 96 20.92 -0.81 9.19
C TRP A 96 19.68 0.03 9.55
N SER A 97 19.81 1.35 9.50
CA SER A 97 18.71 2.29 9.77
C SER A 97 17.58 2.11 8.74
N LYS A 98 17.90 2.10 7.44
CA LYS A 98 16.90 1.97 6.37
C LYS A 98 16.17 0.63 6.40
N LEU A 99 16.87 -0.47 6.66
CA LEU A 99 16.25 -1.79 6.84
C LEU A 99 15.36 -1.82 8.09
N GLY A 100 15.76 -1.14 9.17
CA GLY A 100 14.93 -0.96 10.37
C GLY A 100 13.63 -0.20 10.08
N GLU A 101 13.70 0.89 9.33
CA GLU A 101 12.54 1.67 8.89
C GLU A 101 11.60 0.84 8.01
N ILE A 102 12.13 0.07 7.06
CA ILE A 102 11.35 -0.85 6.20
C ILE A 102 10.65 -1.91 7.05
N LYS A 103 11.37 -2.52 8.00
CA LYS A 103 10.79 -3.51 8.91
C LYS A 103 9.63 -2.92 9.72
N GLN A 104 9.81 -1.74 10.32
CA GLN A 104 8.75 -1.08 11.08
C GLN A 104 7.54 -0.77 10.21
N LEU A 105 7.76 -0.31 8.96
CA LEU A 105 6.68 -0.06 8.03
C LEU A 105 5.87 -1.33 7.76
N ILE A 106 6.54 -2.45 7.45
CA ILE A 106 5.90 -3.75 7.18
C ILE A 106 5.12 -4.25 8.42
N GLN A 107 5.68 -4.10 9.61
CA GLN A 107 5.00 -4.48 10.87
C GLN A 107 3.70 -3.71 11.12
N HIS A 108 3.60 -2.47 10.64
CA HIS A 108 2.35 -1.70 10.74
C HIS A 108 1.30 -2.10 9.69
N VAL A 109 1.69 -2.80 8.63
CA VAL A 109 0.75 -3.26 7.59
C VAL A 109 -0.04 -4.47 8.08
N GLU A 110 0.61 -5.39 8.80
CA GLU A 110 -0.01 -6.62 9.32
C GLU A 110 -1.33 -6.39 10.10
N PRO A 111 -1.40 -5.52 11.13
CA PRO A 111 -2.66 -5.31 11.86
C PRO A 111 -3.76 -4.70 11.00
N LEU A 112 -3.42 -3.90 9.98
CA LEU A 112 -4.40 -3.38 9.02
C LEU A 112 -5.00 -4.50 8.18
N CYS A 113 -4.19 -5.45 7.72
CA CYS A 113 -4.65 -6.61 6.98
C CYS A 113 -5.58 -7.51 7.82
N TYR A 114 -5.26 -7.74 9.09
CA TYR A 114 -6.18 -8.49 9.98
C TYR A 114 -7.50 -7.76 10.20
N LEU A 115 -7.46 -6.44 10.40
CA LEU A 115 -8.66 -5.63 10.58
C LEU A 115 -9.53 -5.64 9.32
N LEU A 116 -8.92 -5.49 8.14
CA LEU A 116 -9.61 -5.65 6.84
C LEU A 116 -10.29 -7.01 6.73
N LYS A 117 -9.55 -8.09 7.02
CA LYS A 117 -10.09 -9.45 6.92
C LYS A 117 -11.30 -9.64 7.84
N ASN A 118 -11.22 -9.16 9.08
CA ASN A 118 -12.33 -9.27 10.02
C ASN A 118 -13.56 -8.50 9.54
N SER A 119 -13.40 -7.26 9.07
CA SER A 119 -14.51 -6.48 8.52
C SER A 119 -15.13 -7.12 7.29
N LEU A 120 -14.34 -7.77 6.43
CA LEU A 120 -14.86 -8.50 5.28
C LEU A 120 -15.69 -9.71 5.67
N ILE A 121 -15.29 -10.45 6.72
CA ILE A 121 -16.08 -11.57 7.25
C ILE A 121 -17.45 -11.07 7.73
N VAL A 122 -17.48 -9.97 8.48
CA VAL A 122 -18.74 -9.38 8.97
C VAL A 122 -19.61 -8.90 7.79
N LEU A 123 -19.03 -8.26 6.78
CA LEU A 123 -19.77 -7.83 5.59
C LEU A 123 -20.35 -9.02 4.80
N LEU A 124 -19.63 -10.12 4.70
CA LEU A 124 -20.12 -11.37 4.09
C LEU A 124 -21.26 -11.99 4.91
N ASP A 125 -21.15 -12.04 6.24
CA ASP A 125 -22.22 -12.53 7.12
C ASP A 125 -23.50 -11.67 6.99
N LEU A 126 -23.34 -10.36 6.88
CA LEU A 126 -24.45 -9.42 6.64
C LEU A 126 -25.09 -9.64 5.26
N LEU A 127 -24.29 -9.97 4.26
CA LEU A 127 -24.76 -10.29 2.92
C LEU A 127 -25.59 -11.59 2.92
N ASP A 128 -25.12 -12.63 3.60
CA ASP A 128 -25.83 -13.91 3.76
C ASP A 128 -27.17 -13.73 4.49
N ALA A 129 -27.18 -12.95 5.58
CA ALA A 129 -28.39 -12.62 6.32
C ALA A 129 -29.42 -11.88 5.44
N ARG A 130 -28.95 -10.93 4.62
CA ARG A 130 -29.79 -10.20 3.67
C ARG A 130 -30.38 -11.12 2.59
N GLN A 131 -29.58 -12.02 2.03
CA GLN A 131 -30.06 -12.99 1.04
C GLN A 131 -31.12 -13.92 1.64
N ALA A 132 -30.93 -14.37 2.89
CA ALA A 132 -31.92 -15.16 3.60
C ALA A 132 -33.24 -14.39 3.81
N ALA A 133 -33.17 -13.11 4.19
CA ALA A 133 -34.35 -12.25 4.37
C ALA A 133 -35.10 -11.98 3.05
N ARG A 134 -34.38 -11.77 1.93
CA ARG A 134 -34.98 -11.57 0.59
C ARG A 134 -35.68 -12.81 0.05
N LYS A 135 -35.20 -14.01 0.39
CA LYS A 135 -35.90 -15.26 0.04
C LYS A 135 -37.28 -15.35 0.69
N ILE A 136 -37.47 -14.68 1.84
CA ILE A 136 -38.72 -14.65 2.60
C ILE A 136 -39.64 -13.52 2.12
N THR A 137 -39.07 -12.37 1.75
CA THR A 137 -39.81 -11.15 1.40
C THR A 137 -39.64 -10.83 -0.08
N ARG A 138 -40.42 -11.48 -0.96
CA ARG A 138 -40.25 -11.38 -2.43
C ARG A 138 -41.15 -10.35 -3.13
N GLU A 139 -41.77 -9.45 -2.39
CA GLU A 139 -42.64 -8.42 -2.98
C GLU A 139 -42.29 -7.03 -2.45
N LEU A 140 -42.34 -6.05 -3.38
CA LEU A 140 -42.12 -4.61 -3.24
C LEU A 140 -40.71 -4.14 -3.63
N GLN A 141 -40.52 -3.88 -4.92
CA GLN A 141 -39.58 -2.86 -5.39
C GLN A 141 -40.36 -1.60 -5.76
N ILE A 142 -40.09 -0.53 -5.02
CA ILE A 142 -40.64 0.81 -5.21
C ILE A 142 -39.58 1.67 -5.89
N ASN A 143 -40.06 2.43 -6.89
CA ASN A 143 -39.35 3.42 -7.70
C ASN A 143 -38.33 4.27 -6.92
N GLN A 144 -37.14 4.42 -7.50
CA GLN A 144 -36.14 5.38 -7.06
C GLN A 144 -36.52 6.82 -7.46
N PRO A 145 -36.39 7.83 -6.57
CA PRO A 145 -36.70 9.22 -6.89
C PRO A 145 -35.57 9.93 -7.65
N TYR A 146 -35.95 10.93 -8.46
CA TYR A 146 -35.11 11.74 -9.33
C TYR A 146 -33.99 12.54 -8.60
N GLU A 147 -34.11 12.79 -7.29
CA GLU A 147 -33.09 13.49 -6.49
C GLU A 147 -31.78 12.71 -6.39
N GLN A 148 -31.80 11.38 -6.53
CA GLN A 148 -30.59 10.54 -6.55
C GLN A 148 -29.69 10.79 -7.77
N TYR A 149 -30.21 11.41 -8.83
CA TYR A 149 -29.49 11.60 -10.09
C TYR A 149 -28.40 12.68 -10.01
N LEU A 150 -28.62 13.78 -9.27
CA LEU A 150 -27.61 14.84 -9.13
C LEU A 150 -26.44 14.44 -8.22
N ASP A 151 -26.74 13.73 -7.12
CA ASP A 151 -25.72 13.18 -6.22
C ASP A 151 -24.89 12.10 -6.92
N TYR A 152 -25.51 11.33 -7.81
CA TYR A 152 -24.84 10.34 -8.67
C TYR A 152 -23.81 10.99 -9.61
N ILE A 153 -24.15 12.10 -10.28
CA ILE A 153 -23.20 12.77 -11.18
C ILE A 153 -21.98 13.31 -10.41
N THR A 154 -22.21 13.92 -9.25
CA THR A 154 -21.13 14.53 -8.45
C THR A 154 -20.25 13.48 -7.77
N SER A 155 -20.80 12.32 -7.41
CA SER A 155 -20.01 11.17 -6.93
C SER A 155 -19.22 10.54 -8.07
N GLN A 156 -19.81 10.41 -9.26
CA GLN A 156 -19.13 9.86 -10.45
C GLN A 156 -17.89 10.68 -10.85
N GLU A 157 -17.98 12.01 -10.92
CA GLU A 157 -16.81 12.86 -11.26
C GLU A 157 -15.67 12.74 -10.24
N ARG A 158 -16.02 12.72 -8.94
CA ARG A 158 -15.06 12.51 -7.84
C ARG A 158 -14.42 11.12 -7.93
N CYS A 159 -15.22 10.13 -8.32
CA CYS A 159 -14.76 8.78 -8.51
C CYS A 159 -13.75 8.71 -9.66
N GLU A 160 -14.09 9.23 -10.84
CA GLU A 160 -13.19 9.25 -12.00
C GLU A 160 -11.85 9.95 -11.70
N LYS A 161 -11.89 11.06 -10.95
CA LYS A 161 -10.68 11.74 -10.49
C LYS A 161 -9.83 10.84 -9.60
N THR A 162 -10.46 10.16 -8.63
CA THR A 162 -9.80 9.22 -7.72
C THR A 162 -9.19 8.05 -8.49
N VAL A 163 -9.93 7.46 -9.43
CA VAL A 163 -9.46 6.36 -10.28
C VAL A 163 -8.24 6.78 -11.10
N LYS A 164 -8.26 7.97 -11.70
CA LYS A 164 -7.12 8.50 -12.45
C LYS A 164 -5.88 8.67 -11.57
N LEU A 165 -6.06 9.19 -10.35
CA LEU A 165 -4.96 9.39 -9.40
C LEU A 165 -4.38 8.05 -8.92
N LEU A 166 -5.24 7.11 -8.51
CA LEU A 166 -4.83 5.75 -8.15
C LEU A 166 -4.08 5.06 -9.29
N THR A 167 -4.63 5.12 -10.50
CA THR A 167 -4.01 4.50 -11.69
C THR A 167 -2.62 5.08 -11.96
N THR A 168 -2.48 6.40 -11.84
CA THR A 168 -1.19 7.08 -12.01
C THR A 168 -0.18 6.57 -10.99
N GLN A 169 -0.55 6.57 -9.70
CA GLN A 169 0.35 6.11 -8.64
C GLN A 169 0.70 4.62 -8.79
N LEU A 170 -0.26 3.75 -9.12
CA LEU A 170 0.00 2.33 -9.37
C LEU A 170 0.92 2.09 -10.57
N ASN A 171 0.77 2.88 -11.63
CA ASN A 171 1.67 2.85 -12.79
C ASN A 171 3.08 3.29 -12.40
N ASP A 172 3.21 4.31 -11.56
CA ASP A 172 4.50 4.74 -11.05
C ASP A 172 5.16 3.65 -10.19
N TRP A 173 4.39 2.90 -9.40
CA TRP A 173 4.89 1.73 -8.65
C TRP A 173 5.48 0.68 -9.62
N GLN A 174 4.76 0.38 -10.71
CA GLN A 174 5.23 -0.58 -11.71
C GLN A 174 6.47 -0.08 -12.44
N ALA A 175 6.48 1.19 -12.85
CA ALA A 175 7.61 1.80 -13.57
C ALA A 175 8.86 1.79 -12.70
N TYR A 176 8.74 2.19 -11.43
CA TYR A 176 9.86 2.16 -10.49
C TYR A 176 10.39 0.73 -10.32
N ARG A 177 9.52 -0.26 -10.11
CA ARG A 177 9.97 -1.65 -9.93
C ARG A 177 10.69 -2.22 -11.15
N ARG A 178 10.31 -1.85 -12.36
CA ARG A 178 11.04 -2.25 -13.58
C ARG A 178 12.46 -1.68 -13.63
N LEU A 179 12.69 -0.54 -13.00
CA LEU A 179 13.98 0.14 -12.93
C LEU A 179 14.78 -0.21 -11.68
N ALA A 180 14.10 -0.64 -10.61
CA ALA A 180 14.70 -0.91 -9.31
C ALA A 180 15.59 -2.16 -9.36
N PHE A 181 16.78 -2.05 -8.80
CA PHE A 181 17.66 -3.19 -8.59
C PHE A 181 17.08 -4.12 -7.53
N THR A 182 17.22 -5.43 -7.71
CA THR A 182 16.81 -6.45 -6.72
C THR A 182 17.62 -6.31 -5.42
N PHE A 183 17.04 -6.63 -4.26
CA PHE A 183 17.75 -6.72 -2.98
C PHE A 183 18.97 -7.62 -3.08
N ALA A 184 18.82 -8.79 -3.71
CA ALA A 184 19.94 -9.67 -4.02
C ALA A 184 20.98 -8.91 -4.85
N GLY A 185 20.54 -8.23 -5.92
CA GLY A 185 21.39 -7.44 -6.80
C GLY A 185 22.09 -6.28 -6.12
N GLN A 186 21.52 -5.67 -5.07
CA GLN A 186 22.05 -4.53 -4.31
C GLN A 186 22.99 -4.95 -3.17
N LEU A 187 22.66 -6.03 -2.47
CA LEU A 187 23.34 -6.46 -1.25
C LEU A 187 24.33 -7.64 -1.47
N ALA A 188 24.33 -8.27 -2.65
CA ALA A 188 25.22 -9.40 -3.00
C ALA A 188 26.71 -9.13 -2.71
N GLY A 189 27.19 -7.91 -2.91
CA GLY A 189 28.59 -7.55 -2.66
C GLY A 189 29.00 -7.60 -1.18
N SER A 190 28.04 -7.69 -0.26
CA SER A 190 28.26 -7.61 1.19
C SER A 190 27.81 -8.84 1.97
N SER A 191 27.11 -9.79 1.34
CA SER A 191 26.80 -11.10 1.93
C SER A 191 26.56 -12.15 0.84
N PRO A 192 27.61 -12.86 0.38
CA PRO A 192 27.47 -13.88 -0.67
C PRO A 192 26.72 -15.16 -0.23
N SER A 193 26.07 -15.19 0.94
CA SER A 193 25.54 -16.42 1.54
C SER A 193 24.13 -16.32 2.16
N LEU A 194 23.35 -15.28 1.88
CA LEU A 194 21.96 -15.16 2.36
C LEU A 194 20.96 -15.58 1.27
N PRO A 195 20.56 -16.86 1.16
CA PRO A 195 19.50 -17.31 0.25
C PRO A 195 18.14 -16.63 0.51
N GLN A 196 18.01 -15.95 1.66
CA GLN A 196 16.85 -15.17 2.04
C GLN A 196 16.63 -13.93 1.15
N LEU A 197 17.67 -13.40 0.50
CA LEU A 197 17.55 -12.18 -0.31
C LEU A 197 16.66 -12.36 -1.54
N THR A 198 16.79 -13.49 -2.25
CA THR A 198 15.93 -13.80 -3.40
C THR A 198 14.47 -14.03 -2.99
N HIS A 199 14.24 -14.58 -1.79
CA HIS A 199 12.89 -14.73 -1.26
C HIS A 199 12.29 -13.37 -0.86
N MET A 200 13.08 -12.43 -0.36
CA MET A 200 12.62 -11.06 -0.10
C MET A 200 12.23 -10.34 -1.38
N ASP A 201 13.03 -10.50 -2.45
CA ASP A 201 12.70 -9.95 -3.76
C ASP A 201 11.36 -10.49 -4.28
N ALA A 202 11.16 -11.81 -4.22
CA ALA A 202 9.90 -12.44 -4.57
C ALA A 202 8.73 -11.96 -3.69
N ALA A 203 8.94 -11.84 -2.37
CA ALA A 203 7.87 -11.41 -1.47
C ALA A 203 7.47 -9.94 -1.67
N LEU A 204 8.42 -9.02 -1.87
CA LEU A 204 8.11 -7.63 -2.22
C LEU A 204 7.40 -7.54 -3.58
N ASN A 205 7.82 -8.38 -4.52
CA ASN A 205 7.23 -8.47 -5.83
C ASN A 205 5.75 -8.87 -5.78
N ASP A 206 5.44 -9.91 -5.03
CA ASP A 206 4.09 -10.45 -4.83
C ASP A 206 3.23 -9.50 -3.98
N LEU A 207 3.82 -8.83 -2.99
CA LEU A 207 3.18 -7.80 -2.17
C LEU A 207 2.71 -6.64 -3.05
N GLN A 208 3.55 -6.17 -3.97
CA GLN A 208 3.20 -5.10 -4.89
C GLN A 208 2.10 -5.53 -5.87
N GLU A 209 2.19 -6.73 -6.42
CA GLU A 209 1.19 -7.26 -7.35
C GLU A 209 -0.18 -7.37 -6.68
N SER A 210 -0.22 -7.89 -5.45
CA SER A 210 -1.46 -7.99 -4.69
C SER A 210 -2.07 -6.63 -4.37
N ALA A 211 -1.22 -5.65 -4.02
CA ALA A 211 -1.68 -4.29 -3.83
C ALA A 211 -2.25 -3.69 -5.12
N GLN A 212 -1.61 -3.91 -6.27
CA GLN A 212 -2.12 -3.46 -7.57
C GLN A 212 -3.47 -4.09 -7.91
N ILE A 213 -3.66 -5.37 -7.61
CA ILE A 213 -4.95 -6.02 -7.84
C ILE A 213 -6.03 -5.45 -6.92
N ILE A 214 -5.71 -5.21 -5.64
CA ILE A 214 -6.66 -4.60 -4.70
C ILE A 214 -7.07 -3.21 -5.18
N PHE A 215 -6.10 -2.30 -5.36
CA PHE A 215 -6.39 -0.89 -5.61
C PHE A 215 -6.72 -0.57 -7.07
N GLY A 216 -6.22 -1.37 -8.01
CA GLY A 216 -6.36 -1.15 -9.45
C GLY A 216 -7.45 -1.97 -10.12
N ASN A 217 -7.91 -3.06 -9.51
CA ASN A 217 -8.97 -3.91 -10.06
C ASN A 217 -10.14 -3.98 -9.08
N ILE A 218 -9.97 -4.66 -7.95
CA ILE A 218 -11.08 -5.00 -7.03
C ILE A 218 -11.83 -3.75 -6.55
N LEU A 219 -11.10 -2.71 -6.11
CA LEU A 219 -11.74 -1.47 -5.66
C LEU A 219 -12.47 -0.70 -6.77
N LEU A 220 -12.00 -0.83 -8.00
CA LEU A 220 -12.63 -0.20 -9.14
C LEU A 220 -13.88 -0.99 -9.57
N ASP A 221 -13.83 -2.31 -9.49
CA ASP A 221 -14.93 -3.20 -9.85
C ASP A 221 -16.14 -3.03 -8.92
N PHE A 222 -15.96 -2.60 -7.66
CA PHE A 222 -17.08 -2.21 -6.79
C PHE A 222 -17.97 -1.10 -7.39
N GLN A 223 -17.44 -0.27 -8.30
CA GLN A 223 -18.19 0.80 -8.96
C GLN A 223 -19.10 0.27 -10.07
N GLY A 224 -18.78 -0.88 -10.64
CA GLY A 224 -19.55 -1.52 -11.71
C GLY A 224 -20.72 -2.37 -11.21
N ILE A 225 -20.91 -2.48 -9.89
CA ILE A 225 -21.92 -3.36 -9.31
C ILE A 225 -23.33 -2.83 -9.58
N SER A 226 -24.17 -3.70 -10.14
CA SER A 226 -25.58 -3.41 -10.34
C SER A 226 -26.36 -3.50 -9.03
N VAL A 227 -27.38 -2.65 -8.87
CA VAL A 227 -28.24 -2.65 -7.67
C VAL A 227 -28.90 -4.01 -7.49
N GLY A 228 -28.61 -4.66 -6.36
CA GLY A 228 -29.19 -5.97 -6.02
C GLY A 228 -28.41 -7.18 -6.53
N ASP A 229 -27.24 -6.97 -7.15
CA ASP A 229 -26.32 -8.05 -7.52
C ASP A 229 -25.50 -8.50 -6.32
N ASP A 230 -26.14 -9.26 -5.43
CA ASP A 230 -25.52 -9.77 -4.22
C ASP A 230 -24.37 -10.75 -4.54
N GLU A 231 -24.40 -11.44 -5.69
CA GLU A 231 -23.36 -12.38 -6.13
C GLU A 231 -22.09 -11.66 -6.56
N ALA A 232 -22.21 -10.56 -7.33
CA ALA A 232 -21.06 -9.74 -7.68
C ALA A 232 -20.39 -9.11 -6.45
N VAL A 233 -21.19 -8.61 -5.49
CA VAL A 233 -20.66 -8.08 -4.22
C VAL A 233 -19.92 -9.16 -3.44
N ALA A 234 -20.52 -10.35 -3.28
CA ALA A 234 -19.88 -11.47 -2.58
C ALA A 234 -18.53 -11.82 -3.23
N THR A 235 -18.52 -11.94 -4.56
CA THR A 235 -17.31 -12.30 -5.33
C THR A 235 -16.18 -11.31 -5.08
N LEU A 236 -16.47 -10.01 -5.17
CA LEU A 236 -15.45 -8.98 -4.95
C LEU A 236 -14.96 -8.91 -3.49
N LEU A 237 -15.83 -9.18 -2.51
CA LEU A 237 -15.43 -9.28 -1.10
C LEU A 237 -14.53 -10.52 -0.87
N PHE A 238 -14.84 -11.65 -1.50
CA PHE A 238 -13.98 -12.85 -1.47
C PHE A 238 -12.63 -12.62 -2.14
N ASP A 239 -12.61 -11.98 -3.31
CA ASP A 239 -11.38 -11.63 -4.01
C ASP A 239 -10.50 -10.71 -3.15
N LEU A 240 -11.11 -9.71 -2.50
CA LEU A 240 -10.41 -8.81 -1.58
C LEU A 240 -9.82 -9.59 -0.40
N MET A 241 -10.60 -10.47 0.23
CA MET A 241 -10.14 -11.32 1.33
C MET A 241 -8.98 -12.21 0.90
N GLN A 242 -9.04 -12.85 -0.27
CA GLN A 242 -7.97 -13.69 -0.79
C GLN A 242 -6.69 -12.87 -1.03
N LYS A 243 -6.80 -11.65 -1.56
CA LYS A 243 -5.63 -10.78 -1.75
C LYS A 243 -5.05 -10.28 -0.44
N ILE A 244 -5.87 -10.04 0.58
CA ILE A 244 -5.39 -9.72 1.93
C ILE A 244 -4.64 -10.90 2.55
N ASP A 245 -5.16 -12.12 2.41
CA ASP A 245 -4.47 -13.32 2.88
C ASP A 245 -3.11 -13.50 2.20
N HIS A 246 -3.06 -13.23 0.89
CA HIS A 246 -1.79 -13.25 0.17
C HIS A 246 -0.83 -12.14 0.66
N LEU A 247 -1.31 -10.91 0.90
CA LEU A 247 -0.48 -9.84 1.49
C LEU A 247 0.10 -10.26 2.85
N LEU A 248 -0.71 -10.85 3.73
CA LEU A 248 -0.27 -11.36 5.04
C LEU A 248 0.85 -12.38 4.90
N GLN A 249 0.71 -13.33 3.98
CA GLN A 249 1.75 -14.33 3.72
C GLN A 249 3.08 -13.68 3.29
N GLN A 250 3.03 -12.67 2.42
CA GLN A 250 4.25 -11.97 1.99
C GLN A 250 4.86 -11.13 3.10
N ILE A 251 4.01 -10.50 3.93
CA ILE A 251 4.44 -9.77 5.12
C ILE A 251 5.20 -10.70 6.07
N ASP A 252 4.69 -11.91 6.33
CA ASP A 252 5.35 -12.89 7.19
C ASP A 252 6.73 -13.29 6.66
N ILE A 253 6.84 -13.54 5.36
CA ILE A 253 8.12 -13.85 4.72
C ILE A 253 9.12 -12.70 4.93
N LEU A 254 8.69 -11.46 4.71
CA LEU A 254 9.54 -10.28 4.89
C LEU A 254 9.93 -10.06 6.36
N GLN A 255 8.99 -10.25 7.29
CA GLN A 255 9.24 -10.14 8.72
C GLN A 255 10.23 -11.19 9.22
N GLN A 256 10.28 -12.38 8.62
CA GLN A 256 11.26 -13.42 8.94
C GLN A 256 12.63 -13.14 8.32
N ALA A 257 12.67 -12.57 7.11
CA ALA A 257 13.91 -12.36 6.36
C ALA A 257 14.67 -11.07 6.74
N LEU A 258 13.97 -10.01 7.17
CA LEU A 258 14.59 -8.73 7.55
C LEU A 258 15.48 -8.78 8.80
N PRO A 259 15.13 -9.46 9.90
CA PRO A 259 15.94 -9.45 11.13
C PRO A 259 17.37 -9.99 10.95
N PRO A 260 17.60 -11.14 10.27
CA PRO A 260 18.95 -11.60 9.94
C PRO A 260 19.76 -10.56 9.16
N LEU A 261 19.13 -9.89 8.19
CA LEU A 261 19.78 -8.87 7.37
C LEU A 261 20.14 -7.62 8.19
N ILE A 262 19.22 -7.14 9.02
CA ILE A 262 19.47 -6.04 9.96
C ILE A 262 20.62 -6.40 10.90
N LYS A 263 20.63 -7.62 11.45
CA LYS A 263 21.71 -8.11 12.32
C LYS A 263 23.06 -8.17 11.60
N HIS A 264 23.08 -8.48 10.31
CA HIS A 264 24.30 -8.50 9.50
C HIS A 264 24.93 -7.10 9.37
N TYR A 265 24.12 -6.07 9.17
CA TYR A 265 24.58 -4.68 9.06
C TYR A 265 24.75 -3.96 10.40
N ALA A 266 24.21 -4.51 11.48
CA ALA A 266 24.41 -3.97 12.81
C ALA A 266 25.91 -3.73 13.07
N ILE A 267 26.23 -2.54 13.56
CA ILE A 267 27.58 -2.23 14.00
C ILE A 267 27.79 -3.03 15.28
N ARG A 268 28.50 -4.16 15.21
CA ARG A 268 29.05 -4.75 16.42
C ARG A 268 30.01 -3.72 16.98
N LYS A 269 29.71 -3.19 18.17
CA LYS A 269 30.78 -2.68 19.04
C LYS A 269 31.74 -3.84 19.17
N GLU A 270 32.87 -3.80 18.46
CA GLU A 270 34.03 -4.57 18.89
C GLU A 270 34.32 -4.06 20.30
N MET A 271 33.89 -4.85 21.29
CA MET A 271 34.15 -4.61 22.69
C MET A 271 35.67 -4.76 22.85
N ASN A 272 36.35 -3.62 22.90
CA ASN A 272 37.56 -3.49 23.71
C ASN A 272 37.17 -3.62 25.19
#